data_AF-A7J311-F1
#
_entry.id   AF-A7J311-F1
#
_cell.length_a   1.000
_cell.length_b   1.000
_cell.length_c   1.000
_cell.angle_alpha   90.00
_cell.angle_beta   90.00
_cell.angle_gamma   90.00
#
_symmetry.space_group_name_H-M   'P 1'
#
loop_
_entity.id
_entity.type
_entity.pdbx_description
1 polymer ?
#
loop_
_entity_poly.entity_id
_entity_poly.type
_entity_poly.pdbx_seq_one_letter_code
_entity_poly.pdbx_strand_id
1 'polypeptide(L)'
;QPNAMGGREVGGLSNMLASHRDFTNPSHVEEMESLWGVKGLSTKAGLSATEMFDALESGKLKAVWIVCTNPLVSLPNLKKIENALNKAAFVVVQDISGNSDTVA
;
A
#
# COMPACT_ATOMS: atom_id res chain seq x y z
N GLN A 1 -13.04 1.59 9.65
CA GLN A 1 -13.12 0.92 8.34
C GLN A 1 -14.15 -0.19 8.41
N PRO A 2 -15.33 -0.04 7.79
CA PRO A 2 -16.40 -1.04 7.87
C PRO A 2 -16.06 -2.35 7.13
N ASN A 3 -15.18 -2.32 6.14
CA ASN A 3 -14.75 -3.50 5.38
C ASN A 3 -13.26 -3.85 5.57
N ALA A 4 -12.75 -3.75 6.80
CA ALA A 4 -11.34 -4.03 7.09
C ALA A 4 -10.95 -5.49 6.75
N MET A 5 -11.82 -6.45 7.05
CA MET A 5 -11.58 -7.87 6.73
C MET A 5 -11.64 -8.14 5.23
N GLY A 6 -12.66 -7.62 4.53
CA GLY A 6 -12.75 -7.80 3.07
C GLY A 6 -11.53 -7.22 2.34
N GLY A 7 -11.00 -6.08 2.80
CA GLY A 7 -9.75 -5.53 2.27
C GLY A 7 -8.56 -6.49 2.40
N ARG A 8 -8.47 -7.23 3.52
CA ARG A 8 -7.42 -8.25 3.72
C ARG A 8 -7.64 -9.45 2.81
N GLU A 9 -8.88 -9.89 2.69
CA GLU A 9 -9.27 -11.03 1.84
C GLU A 9 -8.98 -10.77 0.36
N VAL A 10 -9.04 -9.54 -0.11
CA VAL A 10 -8.81 -9.21 -1.54
C VAL A 10 -7.38 -8.75 -1.85
N GLY A 11 -6.42 -9.00 -0.95
CA GLY A 11 -5.00 -8.71 -1.20
C GLY A 11 -4.55 -7.29 -0.86
N GLY A 12 -5.28 -6.58 0.00
CA GLY A 12 -4.89 -5.26 0.51
C GLY A 12 -3.77 -5.27 1.57
N LEU A 13 -3.09 -6.40 1.77
CA LEU A 13 -1.98 -6.55 2.71
C LEU A 13 -0.66 -6.69 1.94
N SER A 14 0.41 -6.09 2.47
CA SER A 14 1.73 -6.16 1.84
C SER A 14 2.41 -7.54 1.97
N ASN A 15 1.87 -8.42 2.80
CA ASN A 15 2.46 -9.70 3.19
C ASN A 15 1.55 -10.90 2.88
N MET A 16 0.61 -10.78 1.95
CA MET A 16 -0.28 -11.87 1.58
C MET A 16 -0.88 -11.62 0.20
N LEU A 17 -1.09 -12.68 -0.57
CA LEU A 17 -1.87 -12.62 -1.81
C LEU A 17 -3.37 -12.70 -1.50
N ALA A 18 -4.20 -12.40 -2.49
CA ALA A 18 -5.66 -12.48 -2.35
C ALA A 18 -6.13 -13.88 -1.90
N SER A 19 -7.22 -13.89 -1.14
CA SER A 19 -7.86 -15.04 -0.49
C SER A 19 -6.91 -15.81 0.44
N HIS A 20 -6.12 -15.08 1.22
CA HIS A 20 -5.20 -15.64 2.21
C HIS A 20 -4.08 -16.53 1.66
N ARG A 21 -3.72 -16.35 0.39
CA ARG A 21 -2.63 -17.09 -0.24
C ARG A 21 -1.26 -16.58 0.24
N ASP A 22 -0.41 -17.51 0.63
CA ASP A 22 0.99 -17.26 0.98
C ASP A 22 1.84 -17.04 -0.27
N PHE A 23 2.51 -15.89 -0.37
CA PHE A 23 3.40 -15.52 -1.48
C PHE A 23 4.73 -16.30 -1.49
N THR A 24 5.02 -17.06 -0.43
CA THR A 24 6.19 -17.95 -0.35
C THR A 24 5.87 -19.39 -0.75
N ASN A 25 4.59 -19.74 -0.92
CA ASN A 25 4.16 -21.06 -1.39
C ASN A 25 4.11 -21.07 -2.93
N PRO A 26 4.94 -21.90 -3.61
CA PRO A 26 4.97 -21.95 -5.07
C PRO A 26 3.63 -22.27 -5.71
N SER A 27 2.84 -23.18 -5.12
CA SER A 27 1.52 -23.56 -5.65
C SER A 27 0.53 -22.40 -5.65
N HIS A 28 0.54 -21.58 -4.59
CA HIS A 28 -0.29 -20.37 -4.53
C HIS A 28 0.15 -19.32 -5.55
N VAL A 29 1.47 -19.15 -5.74
CA VAL A 29 2.01 -18.21 -6.71
C VAL A 29 1.65 -18.63 -8.13
N GLU A 30 1.84 -19.90 -8.47
CA GLU A 30 1.48 -20.46 -9.79
C GLU A 30 -0.01 -20.32 -10.10
N GLU A 31 -0.88 -20.58 -9.13
CA GLU A 31 -2.32 -20.40 -9.27
C GLU A 31 -2.67 -18.94 -9.59
N MET A 32 -2.11 -17.99 -8.82
CA MET A 32 -2.37 -16.55 -9.02
C MET A 32 -1.81 -16.03 -10.33
N GLU A 33 -0.61 -16.46 -10.71
CA GLU A 33 0.01 -16.14 -12.01
C GLU A 33 -0.87 -16.60 -13.17
N SER A 34 -1.38 -17.83 -13.10
CA SER A 34 -2.28 -18.40 -14.10
C SER A 34 -3.59 -17.62 -14.20
N LEU A 35 -4.23 -17.32 -13.06
CA LEU A 35 -5.48 -16.55 -13.00
C LEU A 35 -5.33 -15.12 -13.55
N TRP A 36 -4.20 -14.47 -13.28
CA TRP A 36 -3.95 -13.10 -13.72
C TRP A 36 -3.28 -12.99 -15.08
N GLY A 37 -2.84 -14.10 -15.68
CA GLY A 37 -2.13 -14.12 -16.96
C GLY A 37 -0.77 -13.44 -16.90
N VAL A 38 -0.09 -13.50 -15.75
CA VAL A 38 1.24 -12.90 -15.51
C VAL A 38 2.26 -13.97 -15.16
N LYS A 39 3.55 -13.60 -15.10
CA LYS A 39 4.63 -14.44 -14.59
C LYS A 39 5.56 -13.63 -13.70
N GLY A 40 6.21 -14.30 -12.75
CA GLY A 40 7.21 -13.69 -11.87
C GLY A 40 6.61 -12.81 -10.79
N LEU A 41 5.51 -13.23 -10.15
CA LEU A 41 5.02 -12.57 -8.95
C LEU A 41 6.10 -12.55 -7.87
N SER A 42 6.19 -11.42 -7.16
CA SER A 42 7.16 -11.27 -6.07
C SER A 42 6.84 -12.25 -4.93
N THR A 43 7.85 -13.00 -4.52
CA THR A 43 7.81 -13.86 -3.32
C THR A 43 8.39 -13.17 -2.08
N LYS A 44 8.45 -11.83 -2.10
CA LYS A 44 8.89 -10.99 -0.98
C LYS A 44 7.75 -10.09 -0.54
N ALA A 45 7.60 -9.94 0.78
CA ALA A 45 6.68 -8.98 1.36
C ALA A 45 7.00 -7.55 0.91
N GLY A 46 5.96 -6.79 0.61
CA GLY A 46 6.05 -5.35 0.41
C GLY A 46 6.20 -4.60 1.74
N LEU A 47 6.42 -3.29 1.62
CA LEU A 47 6.48 -2.39 2.78
C LEU A 47 5.09 -2.27 3.42
N SER A 48 5.03 -2.32 4.76
CA SER A 48 3.86 -1.88 5.52
C SER A 48 3.63 -0.38 5.35
N ALA A 49 2.45 0.12 5.71
CA ALA A 49 2.11 1.54 5.59
C ALA A 49 3.15 2.47 6.26
N THR A 50 3.60 2.14 7.48
CA THR A 50 4.63 2.94 8.17
C THR A 50 5.99 2.88 7.46
N GLU A 51 6.39 1.69 6.99
CA GLU A 51 7.65 1.53 6.24
C GLU A 51 7.62 2.23 4.88
N MET A 52 6.44 2.36 4.25
CA MET A 52 6.29 3.15 3.02
C MET A 52 6.63 4.62 3.26
N PHE A 53 6.16 5.23 4.36
CA PHE A 53 6.50 6.62 4.67
C PHE A 53 7.98 6.80 5.04
N ASP A 54 8.60 5.83 5.70
CA ASP A 54 10.06 5.82 5.94
C ASP A 54 10.84 5.74 4.63
N ALA A 55 10.35 4.91 3.69
CA ALA A 55 10.94 4.76 2.36
C ALA A 55 10.74 6.01 1.50
N LEU A 56 9.61 6.71 1.61
CA LEU A 56 9.38 8.00 0.96
C LEU A 56 10.32 9.06 1.53
N GLU A 57 10.44 9.16 2.86
CA GLU A 57 11.29 10.15 3.52
C GLU A 57 12.79 9.97 3.19
N SER A 58 13.24 8.72 3.09
CA SER A 58 14.61 8.38 2.67
C SER A 58 14.81 8.45 1.15
N GLY A 59 13.73 8.57 0.37
CA GLY A 59 13.75 8.59 -1.08
C GLY A 59 13.97 7.21 -1.72
N LYS A 60 13.87 6.11 -0.98
CA LYS A 60 13.87 4.73 -1.51
C LYS A 60 12.58 4.42 -2.28
N LEU A 61 11.45 4.91 -1.79
CA LEU A 61 10.17 4.92 -2.50
C LEU A 61 9.97 6.30 -3.12
N LYS A 62 9.49 6.35 -4.37
CA LYS A 62 9.35 7.60 -5.11
C LYS A 62 7.90 8.03 -5.34
N ALA A 63 6.99 7.08 -5.39
CA ALA A 63 5.59 7.35 -5.64
C ALA A 63 4.70 6.61 -4.63
N VAL A 64 3.57 7.19 -4.30
CA VAL A 64 2.55 6.58 -3.44
C VAL A 64 1.15 6.89 -3.96
N TRP A 65 0.29 5.88 -3.93
CA TRP A 65 -1.13 6.01 -4.25
C TRP A 65 -1.94 5.72 -2.99
N ILE A 66 -2.63 6.75 -2.52
CA ILE A 66 -3.37 6.76 -1.25
C ILE A 66 -4.85 6.68 -1.60
N VAL A 67 -5.47 5.55 -1.30
CA VAL A 67 -6.86 5.24 -1.68
C VAL A 67 -7.73 5.22 -0.43
N CYS A 68 -8.72 6.12 -0.37
CA CYS A 68 -9.75 6.22 0.67
C CYS A 68 -9.21 6.24 2.12
N THR A 69 -8.03 6.84 2.32
CA THR A 69 -7.41 7.06 3.63
C THR A 69 -6.77 8.44 3.66
N ASN A 70 -6.60 8.99 4.86
CA ASN A 70 -5.98 10.30 5.08
C ASN A 70 -4.81 10.16 6.07
N PRO A 71 -3.60 9.78 5.61
CA PRO A 71 -2.45 9.54 6.47
C PRO A 71 -2.02 10.73 7.33
N LEU A 72 -2.31 11.98 6.92
CA LEU A 72 -2.06 13.16 7.76
C LEU A 72 -3.03 13.28 8.95
N VAL A 73 -4.07 12.46 9.00
CA VAL A 73 -4.98 12.35 10.16
C VAL A 73 -4.82 11.01 10.88
N SER A 74 -4.67 9.92 10.13
CA SER A 74 -4.73 8.57 10.68
C SER A 74 -3.38 7.99 11.13
N LEU A 75 -2.25 8.52 10.65
CA LEU A 75 -0.92 8.03 11.04
C LEU A 75 -0.31 8.87 12.17
N PRO A 76 0.45 8.23 13.08
CA PRO A 76 1.19 8.95 14.11
C PRO A 76 2.36 9.74 13.51
N ASN A 77 2.86 10.73 14.25
CA ASN A 77 4.00 11.57 13.87
C ASN A 77 3.75 12.35 12.56
N LEU A 78 2.77 13.26 12.60
CA LEU A 78 2.35 14.08 11.47
C LEU A 78 3.52 14.72 10.70
N LYS A 79 4.48 15.31 11.41
CA LYS A 79 5.60 16.02 10.79
C LYS A 79 6.42 15.12 9.87
N LYS A 80 6.60 13.86 10.25
CA LYS A 80 7.28 12.86 9.43
C LYS A 80 6.49 12.53 8.16
N ILE A 81 5.17 12.35 8.30
CA ILE A 81 4.29 12.05 7.18
C ILE A 81 4.25 13.22 6.18
N GLU A 82 4.14 14.46 6.66
CA GLU A 82 4.27 15.67 5.83
C GLU A 82 5.60 15.71 5.07
N ASN A 83 6.72 15.50 5.77
CA ASN A 83 8.05 15.52 5.17
C ASN A 83 8.23 14.41 4.12
N ALA A 84 7.69 13.22 4.38
CA ALA A 84 7.72 12.10 3.46
C ALA A 84 6.92 12.37 2.18
N LEU A 85 5.70 12.93 2.30
CA LEU A 85 4.88 13.33 1.16
C LEU A 85 5.54 14.42 0.33
N ASN A 86 6.13 15.44 0.97
CA ASN A 86 6.87 16.51 0.28
C ASN A 86 8.11 16.02 -0.49
N LYS A 87 8.70 14.89 -0.07
CA LYS A 87 9.85 14.27 -0.75
C LYS A 87 9.45 13.25 -1.82
N ALA A 88 8.20 12.81 -1.84
CA ALA A 88 7.71 11.92 -2.87
C ALA A 88 7.81 12.62 -4.23
N ALA A 89 8.26 11.90 -5.26
CA ALA A 89 8.27 12.42 -6.62
C ALA A 89 6.85 12.50 -7.20
N PHE A 90 5.94 11.65 -6.73
CA PHE A 90 4.55 11.63 -7.19
C PHE A 90 3.59 11.10 -6.12
N VAL A 91 2.51 11.81 -5.87
CA VAL A 91 1.46 11.41 -4.92
C VAL A 91 0.13 11.41 -5.66
N VAL A 92 -0.58 10.28 -5.59
CA VAL A 92 -1.98 10.18 -6.05
C VAL A 92 -2.86 10.03 -4.81
N VAL A 93 -3.86 10.90 -4.68
CA VAL A 93 -4.92 10.77 -3.68
C VAL A 93 -6.22 10.43 -4.40
N GLN A 94 -6.79 9.28 -4.08
CA GLN A 94 -8.12 8.87 -4.53
C GLN A 94 -9.04 8.83 -3.31
N ASP A 95 -9.93 9.81 -3.22
CA ASP A 95 -10.91 9.90 -2.15
C ASP A 95 -12.26 10.33 -2.72
N ILE A 96 -13.34 10.07 -1.99
CA ILE A 96 -14.69 10.54 -2.35
C ILE A 96 -14.85 12.03 -2.06
N SER A 97 -14.03 12.57 -1.16
CA SER A 97 -14.03 13.97 -0.74
C SER A 97 -12.80 14.72 -1.24
N GLY A 98 -12.97 15.97 -1.65
CA GLY A 98 -11.85 16.89 -1.90
C GLY A 98 -11.18 17.40 -0.62
N ASN A 99 -11.76 17.17 0.55
CA ASN A 99 -11.28 17.70 1.85
C ASN A 99 -10.31 16.75 2.56
N SER A 100 -9.50 15.98 1.84
CA SER A 100 -8.47 15.15 2.46
C SER A 100 -7.25 16.02 2.76
N ASP A 101 -6.80 16.06 4.01
CA ASP A 101 -5.60 16.81 4.41
C ASP A 101 -4.36 16.36 3.61
N THR A 102 -4.36 15.12 3.13
CA THR A 102 -3.29 14.55 2.30
C THR A 102 -3.17 15.22 0.91
N VAL A 103 -4.15 16.05 0.52
CA VAL A 103 -4.13 16.84 -0.74
C VAL A 103 -3.50 18.22 -0.52
N ALA A 104 -3.26 18.63 0.74
CA ALA A 104 -2.77 19.97 1.11
C ALA A 104 -1.30 20.22 0.77
#